data_AF-A0A1F2VP24-F1
#
_entry.id   AF-A0A1F2VP24-F1
#
_cell.length_a   1.000
_cell.length_b   1.000
_cell.length_c   1.000
_cell.angle_alpha   90.00
_cell.angle_beta   90.00
_cell.angle_gamma   90.00
#
_symmetry.space_group_name_H-M   'P 1'
#
loop_
_entity.id
_entity.type
_entity.pdbx_description
1 polymer ?
#
loop_
_entity_poly.entity_id
_entity_poly.type
_entity_poly.pdbx_seq_one_letter_code
_entity_poly.pdbx_strand_id
1 'polypeptide(L)'
;MEFRVGTSGWNYPTGRGTWNGIFYPLPEDRERGFDELRFYAERFNTVEVNSTFYGQPRANVTLGWVRRTPDGFDFSIKLFQKFTHPGMAVDPGPVTQDDVDQFKGGIEPVAAAGRLGAVLAQFPPSFHRSPEAEAYLDWLLRTFASYSIAVELRHRSWSDDAAATRALLDAHDAAWVQIDEPKFDSSIRQELRPNGREVFYARLHGRNAAQWWDHEEAEDRYNYLYSPAELAPIAQKARDARALVKKVYLYLNNHFSAQSVANATTLRKMLDEPVTARMPAELVERYPELEGVPTLPRARLL
;
A
#
# COMPACT_ATOMS: atom_id res chain seq x y z
N MET A 1 20.58 -2.25 0.15
CA MET A 1 19.25 -1.99 0.72
C MET A 1 18.24 -2.16 -0.39
N GLU A 2 17.33 -3.10 -0.23
CA GLU A 2 16.39 -3.56 -1.28
C GLU A 2 15.14 -2.65 -1.30
N PHE A 3 14.63 -2.36 -2.48
CA PHE A 3 13.33 -1.68 -2.61
C PHE A 3 12.20 -2.67 -2.31
N ARG A 4 11.23 -2.23 -1.49
CA ARG A 4 10.01 -2.99 -1.20
C ARG A 4 8.91 -2.48 -2.11
N VAL A 5 8.65 -3.19 -3.20
CA VAL A 5 7.67 -2.80 -4.21
C VAL A 5 6.57 -3.85 -4.27
N GLY A 6 5.33 -3.41 -4.08
CA GLY A 6 4.16 -4.29 -4.07
C GLY A 6 2.88 -3.53 -4.36
N THR A 7 1.76 -4.14 -4.02
CA THR A 7 0.41 -3.62 -4.30
C THR A 7 -0.34 -3.37 -3.00
N SER A 8 -1.39 -2.56 -3.06
CA SER A 8 -2.26 -2.22 -1.93
C SER A 8 -3.32 -3.29 -1.70
N GLY A 9 -2.88 -4.50 -1.42
CA GLY A 9 -3.70 -5.69 -1.31
C GLY A 9 -3.26 -6.73 -2.34
N TRP A 10 -3.63 -7.98 -2.11
CA TRP A 10 -3.27 -9.08 -3.01
C TRP A 10 -4.50 -9.78 -3.61
N ASN A 11 -5.72 -9.60 -3.11
CA ASN A 11 -6.87 -10.36 -3.57
C ASN A 11 -8.04 -9.47 -3.97
N TYR A 12 -8.35 -9.46 -5.27
CA TYR A 12 -9.47 -8.74 -5.88
C TYR A 12 -10.27 -9.74 -6.76
N PRO A 13 -11.14 -10.55 -6.14
CA PRO A 13 -11.73 -11.71 -6.82
C PRO A 13 -12.97 -11.38 -7.67
N THR A 14 -13.59 -10.22 -7.46
CA THR A 14 -14.87 -9.81 -8.04
C THR A 14 -14.77 -8.45 -8.72
N GLY A 15 -15.83 -8.03 -9.41
CA GLY A 15 -15.88 -6.74 -10.11
C GLY A 15 -15.29 -6.79 -11.51
N ARG A 16 -15.41 -5.67 -12.25
CA ARG A 16 -14.83 -5.53 -13.60
C ARG A 16 -13.30 -5.52 -13.52
N GLY A 17 -12.78 -5.00 -12.41
CA GLY A 17 -11.35 -4.95 -12.11
C GLY A 17 -10.77 -6.22 -11.50
N THR A 18 -11.47 -7.37 -11.53
CA THR A 18 -11.00 -8.64 -10.95
C THR A 18 -9.61 -9.04 -11.46
N TRP A 19 -8.85 -9.70 -10.60
CA TRP A 19 -7.53 -10.24 -10.92
C TRP A 19 -7.59 -11.69 -11.44
N ASN A 20 -8.75 -12.34 -11.33
CA ASN A 20 -8.95 -13.71 -11.81
C ASN A 20 -8.98 -13.75 -13.34
N GLY A 21 -8.25 -14.69 -13.92
CA GLY A 21 -8.01 -14.77 -15.37
C GLY A 21 -6.95 -13.78 -15.88
N ILE A 22 -6.31 -13.02 -15.00
CA ILE A 22 -5.24 -12.07 -15.34
C ILE A 22 -3.99 -12.35 -14.50
N PHE A 23 -4.06 -12.10 -13.19
CA PHE A 23 -2.96 -12.38 -12.26
C PHE A 23 -3.12 -13.72 -11.53
N TYR A 24 -4.36 -14.11 -11.25
CA TYR A 24 -4.68 -15.41 -10.69
C TYR A 24 -5.37 -16.29 -11.74
N PRO A 25 -5.27 -17.63 -11.65
CA PRO A 25 -6.11 -18.52 -12.44
C PRO A 25 -7.60 -18.22 -12.19
N LEU A 26 -8.42 -18.49 -13.21
CA LEU A 26 -9.87 -18.47 -13.04
C LEU A 26 -10.28 -19.46 -11.94
N PRO A 27 -11.34 -19.19 -11.15
CA PRO A 27 -11.75 -20.04 -10.04
C PRO A 27 -11.87 -21.53 -10.40
N GLU A 28 -12.37 -21.84 -11.59
CA GLU A 28 -12.53 -23.17 -12.16
C GLU A 28 -11.20 -23.88 -12.50
N ASP A 29 -10.14 -23.11 -12.76
CA ASP A 29 -8.80 -23.61 -13.10
C ASP A 29 -7.88 -23.70 -11.88
N ARG A 30 -8.35 -23.30 -10.70
CA ARG A 30 -7.55 -23.33 -9.47
C ARG A 30 -7.46 -24.74 -8.91
N GLU A 31 -6.23 -25.16 -8.63
CA GLU A 31 -6.02 -26.35 -7.80
C GLU A 31 -6.70 -26.18 -6.43
N ARG A 32 -7.17 -27.31 -5.87
CA ARG A 32 -7.79 -27.31 -4.55
C ARG A 32 -6.82 -26.74 -3.51
N GLY A 33 -7.24 -25.67 -2.84
CA GLY A 33 -6.42 -25.01 -1.82
C GLY A 33 -5.43 -23.99 -2.38
N PHE A 34 -5.65 -23.50 -3.61
CA PHE A 34 -4.94 -22.35 -4.15
C PHE A 34 -4.90 -21.20 -3.13
N ASP A 35 -3.69 -20.71 -2.86
CA ASP A 35 -3.46 -19.66 -1.87
C ASP A 35 -2.94 -18.41 -2.59
N GLU A 36 -3.81 -17.41 -2.70
CA GLU A 36 -3.52 -16.15 -3.38
C GLU A 36 -2.35 -15.41 -2.74
N LEU A 37 -2.19 -15.50 -1.41
CA LEU A 37 -1.11 -14.81 -0.70
C LEU A 37 0.23 -15.49 -0.96
N ARG A 38 0.28 -16.83 -0.92
CA ARG A 38 1.51 -17.56 -1.28
C ARG A 38 1.89 -17.28 -2.73
N PHE A 39 0.93 -17.37 -3.65
CA PHE A 39 1.16 -17.07 -5.06
C PHE A 39 1.67 -15.63 -5.25
N TYR A 40 1.10 -14.66 -4.54
CA TYR A 40 1.54 -13.28 -4.57
C TYR A 40 2.97 -13.12 -4.03
N ALA A 41 3.27 -13.74 -2.90
CA ALA A 41 4.53 -13.57 -2.18
C ALA A 41 5.72 -14.30 -2.83
N GLU A 42 5.47 -15.22 -3.76
CA GLU A 42 6.51 -15.72 -4.66
C GLU A 42 6.97 -14.67 -5.68
N ARG A 43 6.14 -13.66 -5.97
CA ARG A 43 6.37 -12.67 -7.04
C ARG A 43 6.77 -11.31 -6.51
N PHE A 44 6.32 -10.90 -5.33
CA PHE A 44 6.64 -9.62 -4.70
C PHE A 44 7.27 -9.82 -3.32
N ASN A 45 8.02 -8.83 -2.85
CA ASN A 45 8.69 -8.88 -1.54
C ASN A 45 7.92 -8.11 -0.45
N THR A 46 6.78 -7.51 -0.80
CA THR A 46 5.93 -6.82 0.18
C THR A 46 4.48 -6.70 -0.30
N VAL A 47 3.56 -6.50 0.65
CA VAL A 47 2.18 -6.08 0.37
C VAL A 47 1.70 -5.07 1.41
N GLU A 48 0.87 -4.12 0.99
CA GLU A 48 0.13 -3.26 1.91
C GLU A 48 -1.25 -3.88 2.19
N VAL A 49 -1.50 -4.22 3.46
CA VAL A 49 -2.71 -4.87 3.93
C VAL A 49 -3.77 -3.82 4.22
N ASN A 50 -4.86 -3.86 3.46
CA ASN A 50 -6.01 -2.96 3.65
C ASN A 50 -7.17 -3.62 4.40
N SER A 51 -7.23 -4.95 4.52
CA SER A 51 -8.34 -5.63 5.21
C SER A 51 -8.48 -5.24 6.69
N THR A 52 -7.36 -4.89 7.33
CA THR A 52 -7.31 -4.42 8.71
C THR A 52 -7.97 -3.07 8.95
N PHE A 53 -8.19 -2.29 7.88
CA PHE A 53 -8.96 -1.05 7.93
C PHE A 53 -10.42 -1.31 8.31
N TYR A 54 -11.02 -2.37 7.74
CA TYR A 54 -12.44 -2.69 7.93
C TYR A 54 -12.70 -3.52 9.18
N GLY A 55 -11.70 -4.27 9.67
CA GLY A 55 -11.81 -5.06 10.88
C GLY A 55 -10.45 -5.28 11.52
N GLN A 56 -10.39 -5.15 12.85
CA GLN A 56 -9.13 -5.31 13.57
C GLN A 56 -8.50 -6.69 13.30
N PRO A 57 -7.17 -6.74 13.07
CA PRO A 57 -6.48 -8.00 12.83
C PRO A 57 -6.59 -8.90 14.06
N ARG A 58 -6.67 -10.21 13.82
CA ARG A 58 -6.52 -11.22 14.88
C ARG A 58 -5.14 -11.85 14.77
N ALA A 59 -4.48 -12.07 15.89
CA ALA A 59 -3.13 -12.64 15.93
C ALA A 59 -3.00 -13.97 15.17
N ASN A 60 -4.01 -14.84 15.22
CA ASN A 60 -4.00 -16.10 14.48
C ASN A 60 -4.02 -15.90 12.94
N VAL A 61 -4.69 -14.85 12.45
CA VAL A 61 -4.75 -14.50 11.03
C VAL A 61 -3.39 -13.97 10.56
N THR A 62 -2.81 -13.03 11.31
CA THR A 62 -1.51 -12.44 10.96
C THR A 62 -0.35 -13.44 11.09
N LEU A 63 -0.40 -14.32 12.09
CA LEU A 63 0.49 -15.49 12.16
C LEU A 63 0.33 -16.41 10.95
N GLY A 64 -0.90 -16.58 10.47
CA GLY A 64 -1.19 -17.29 9.23
C GLY A 64 -0.54 -16.62 8.01
N TRP A 65 -0.45 -15.29 7.94
CA TRP A 65 0.27 -14.59 6.86
C TRP A 65 1.77 -14.87 6.92
N VAL A 66 2.39 -14.77 8.11
CA VAL A 66 3.82 -15.07 8.30
C VAL A 66 4.15 -16.49 7.84
N ARG A 67 3.33 -17.48 8.21
CA ARG A 67 3.57 -18.90 7.85
C ARG A 67 3.46 -19.20 6.35
N ARG A 68 2.75 -18.36 5.58
CA ARG A 68 2.44 -18.63 4.16
C ARG A 68 3.32 -17.85 3.19
N THR A 69 4.13 -16.93 3.70
CA THR A 69 5.03 -16.07 2.93
C THR A 69 6.50 -16.40 3.23
N PRO A 70 7.41 -16.23 2.26
CA PRO A 70 8.83 -16.52 2.44
C PRO A 70 9.49 -15.56 3.43
N ASP A 71 10.66 -15.94 3.93
CA ASP A 71 11.49 -15.03 4.74
C ASP A 71 11.84 -13.76 3.96
N GLY A 72 11.86 -12.63 4.65
CA GLY A 72 12.11 -11.33 4.05
C GLY A 72 10.91 -10.69 3.33
N PHE A 73 9.73 -11.32 3.34
CA PHE A 73 8.49 -10.70 2.87
C PHE A 73 7.91 -9.75 3.93
N ASP A 74 7.74 -8.47 3.57
CA ASP A 74 7.26 -7.44 4.48
C ASP A 74 5.76 -7.15 4.31
N PHE A 75 5.03 -6.97 5.40
CA PHE A 75 3.65 -6.46 5.41
C PHE A 75 3.62 -5.04 5.94
N SER A 76 3.12 -4.08 5.15
CA SER A 76 2.67 -2.80 5.71
C SER A 76 1.19 -2.92 6.04
N ILE A 77 0.76 -2.52 7.23
CA ILE A 77 -0.59 -2.80 7.71
C ILE A 77 -1.34 -1.49 7.92
N LYS A 78 -2.46 -1.31 7.22
CA LYS A 78 -3.30 -0.14 7.39
C LYS A 78 -4.00 -0.18 8.74
N LEU A 79 -3.95 0.96 9.44
CA LEU A 79 -4.58 1.14 10.73
C LEU A 79 -6.10 0.93 10.64
N PHE A 80 -6.70 0.39 11.70
CA PHE A 80 -8.14 0.18 11.75
C PHE A 80 -8.89 1.52 11.61
N GLN A 81 -10.00 1.53 10.87
CA GLN A 81 -10.67 2.77 10.46
C GLN A 81 -11.12 3.63 11.64
N LYS A 82 -11.40 3.07 12.81
CA LYS A 82 -11.79 3.85 14.01
C LYS A 82 -10.73 4.90 14.40
N PHE A 83 -9.45 4.63 14.12
CA PHE A 83 -8.34 5.54 14.42
C PHE A 83 -8.17 6.69 13.42
N THR A 84 -8.74 6.61 12.22
CA THR A 84 -8.47 7.60 11.14
C THR A 84 -9.73 8.14 10.47
N HIS A 85 -10.80 7.36 10.49
CA HIS A 85 -12.10 7.61 9.88
C HIS A 85 -13.21 7.21 10.87
N PRO A 86 -13.31 7.85 12.05
CA PRO A 86 -14.23 7.43 13.11
C PRO A 86 -15.69 7.37 12.62
N GLY A 87 -16.10 8.25 11.71
CA GLY A 87 -17.45 8.23 11.11
C GLY A 87 -17.76 7.04 10.20
N MET A 88 -16.76 6.20 9.85
CA MET A 88 -16.94 4.97 9.07
C MET A 88 -16.93 3.71 9.94
N ALA A 89 -16.54 3.81 11.21
CA ALA A 89 -16.48 2.67 12.10
C ALA A 89 -17.90 2.17 12.45
N VAL A 90 -18.07 0.85 12.53
CA VAL A 90 -19.33 0.21 12.98
C VAL A 90 -19.70 0.69 14.38
N ASP A 91 -18.69 0.89 15.24
CA ASP A 91 -18.79 1.57 16.52
C ASP A 91 -18.01 2.89 16.46
N PRO A 92 -18.67 4.03 16.18
CA PRO A 92 -18.03 5.33 15.97
C PRO A 92 -17.66 6.04 17.28
N GLY A 93 -17.75 5.36 18.43
CA GLY A 93 -17.32 5.90 19.72
C GLY A 93 -15.84 6.33 19.74
N PRO A 94 -15.40 7.03 20.81
CA PRO A 94 -13.99 7.39 20.95
C PRO A 94 -13.11 6.14 20.92
N VAL A 95 -11.89 6.29 20.42
CA VAL A 95 -10.88 5.23 20.48
C VAL A 95 -10.57 4.92 21.94
N THR A 96 -10.67 3.65 22.32
CA THR A 96 -10.40 3.17 23.68
C THR A 96 -9.00 2.55 23.77
N GLN A 97 -8.53 2.28 24.99
CA GLN A 97 -7.30 1.51 25.18
C GLN A 97 -7.45 0.07 24.65
N ASP A 98 -8.65 -0.52 24.78
CA ASP A 98 -8.93 -1.86 24.23
C ASP A 98 -8.79 -1.89 22.70
N ASP A 99 -9.21 -0.83 22.00
CA ASP A 99 -9.01 -0.71 20.55
C ASP A 99 -7.51 -0.73 20.19
N VAL A 100 -6.69 -0.01 20.97
CA VAL A 100 -5.23 0.04 20.79
C VAL A 100 -4.61 -1.33 21.05
N ASP A 101 -4.94 -1.96 22.17
CA ASP A 101 -4.36 -3.22 22.60
C ASP A 101 -4.75 -4.36 21.66
N GLN A 102 -6.01 -4.38 21.20
CA GLN A 102 -6.48 -5.34 20.21
C GLN A 102 -5.74 -5.19 18.89
N PHE A 103 -5.54 -3.96 18.39
CA PHE A 103 -4.84 -3.75 17.12
C PHE A 103 -3.38 -4.17 17.23
N LYS A 104 -2.68 -3.74 18.30
CA LYS A 104 -1.29 -4.10 18.57
C LYS A 104 -1.11 -5.62 18.71
N GLY A 105 -1.93 -6.27 19.53
CA GLY A 105 -1.92 -7.71 19.70
C GLY A 105 -2.24 -8.46 18.39
N GLY A 106 -3.09 -7.89 17.55
CA GLY A 106 -3.42 -8.42 16.23
C GLY A 106 -2.24 -8.42 15.27
N ILE A 107 -1.42 -7.37 15.24
CA ILE A 107 -0.26 -7.26 14.34
C ILE A 107 1.03 -7.86 14.92
N GLU A 108 1.06 -8.13 16.22
CA GLU A 108 2.26 -8.59 16.94
C GLU A 108 2.97 -9.79 16.28
N PRO A 109 2.28 -10.84 15.77
CA PRO A 109 2.97 -11.95 15.12
C PRO A 109 3.81 -11.55 13.90
N VAL A 110 3.39 -10.52 13.16
CA VAL A 110 4.13 -9.98 12.01
C VAL A 110 5.30 -9.12 12.49
N ALA A 111 5.09 -8.31 13.54
CA ALA A 111 6.13 -7.48 14.16
C ALA A 111 7.24 -8.34 14.78
N ALA A 112 6.89 -9.33 15.61
CA ALA A 112 7.82 -10.26 16.25
C ALA A 112 8.61 -11.11 15.25
N ALA A 113 8.04 -11.38 14.06
CA ALA A 113 8.74 -12.06 12.98
C ALA A 113 9.72 -11.14 12.20
N GLY A 114 9.81 -9.85 12.54
CA GLY A 114 10.61 -8.86 11.81
C GLY A 114 10.06 -8.54 10.41
N ARG A 115 8.78 -8.84 10.17
CA ARG A 115 8.10 -8.71 8.86
C ARG A 115 7.11 -7.55 8.80
N LEU A 116 6.99 -6.73 9.84
CA LEU A 116 6.20 -5.50 9.80
C LEU A 116 7.01 -4.41 9.10
N GLY A 117 6.49 -3.90 7.99
CA GLY A 117 7.11 -2.83 7.22
C GLY A 117 6.81 -1.45 7.81
N ALA A 118 5.55 -1.01 7.71
CA ALA A 118 5.05 0.13 8.43
C ALA A 118 3.58 -0.04 8.83
N VAL A 119 3.15 0.65 9.87
CA VAL A 119 1.73 0.88 10.15
C VAL A 119 1.29 2.10 9.35
N LEU A 120 0.34 1.93 8.42
CA LEU A 120 -0.17 3.01 7.60
C LEU A 120 -1.36 3.69 8.30
N ALA A 121 -1.17 4.93 8.75
CA ALA A 121 -2.20 5.82 9.25
C ALA A 121 -2.63 6.79 8.15
N GLN A 122 -3.61 6.37 7.33
CA GLN A 122 -4.17 7.21 6.28
C GLN A 122 -5.42 7.93 6.75
N PHE A 123 -5.44 9.26 6.61
CA PHE A 123 -6.54 10.13 7.01
C PHE A 123 -7.38 10.59 5.81
N PRO A 124 -8.70 10.80 5.98
CA PRO A 124 -9.58 11.25 4.90
C PRO A 124 -9.30 12.71 4.51
N PRO A 125 -9.78 13.16 3.34
CA PRO A 125 -9.70 14.57 2.94
C PRO A 125 -10.39 15.54 3.92
N SER A 126 -11.33 15.08 4.75
CA SER A 126 -11.98 15.87 5.79
C SER A 126 -11.11 16.13 7.03
N PHE A 127 -9.97 15.45 7.15
CA PHE A 127 -9.01 15.67 8.25
C PHE A 127 -8.14 16.89 7.94
N HIS A 128 -8.67 18.07 8.24
CA HIS A 128 -7.97 19.34 8.03
C HIS A 128 -7.01 19.60 9.18
N ARG A 129 -5.91 20.28 8.88
CA ARG A 129 -5.02 20.81 9.92
C ARG A 129 -5.75 21.80 10.84
N SER A 130 -5.72 21.51 12.14
CA SER A 130 -6.18 22.35 13.25
C SER A 130 -5.39 21.95 14.51
N PRO A 131 -5.42 22.74 15.60
CA PRO A 131 -4.78 22.35 16.86
C PRO A 131 -5.24 20.99 17.40
N GLU A 132 -6.53 20.69 17.26
CA GLU A 132 -7.11 19.40 17.69
C GLU A 132 -6.62 18.25 16.80
N ALA A 133 -6.54 18.47 15.48
CA ALA A 133 -6.05 17.49 14.54
C ALA A 133 -4.55 17.19 14.75
N GLU A 134 -3.74 18.22 15.03
CA GLU A 134 -2.32 18.06 15.39
C GLU A 134 -2.16 17.30 16.70
N ALA A 135 -2.91 17.67 17.75
CA ALA A 135 -2.88 16.98 19.04
C ALA A 135 -3.30 15.51 18.91
N TYR A 136 -4.31 15.23 18.07
CA TYR A 136 -4.75 13.87 17.78
C TYR A 136 -3.67 13.06 17.04
N LEU A 137 -3.07 13.65 16.00
CA LEU A 137 -1.99 12.99 15.24
C LEU A 137 -0.78 12.71 16.15
N ASP A 138 -0.39 13.68 16.96
CA ASP A 138 0.69 13.56 17.94
C ASP A 138 0.42 12.46 18.99
N TRP A 139 -0.82 12.36 19.51
CA TRP A 139 -1.24 11.24 20.36
C TRP A 139 -1.15 9.89 19.63
N LEU A 140 -1.63 9.82 18.39
CA LEU A 140 -1.62 8.59 17.60
C LEU A 140 -0.18 8.10 17.37
N LEU A 141 0.72 9.02 17.01
CA LEU A 141 2.13 8.73 16.78
C LEU A 141 2.81 8.19 18.04
N ARG A 142 2.58 8.82 19.21
CA ARG A 142 3.07 8.28 20.49
C ARG A 142 2.50 6.89 20.80
N THR A 143 1.22 6.69 20.51
CA THR A 143 0.53 5.43 20.81
C THR A 143 1.15 4.26 20.03
N PHE A 144 1.59 4.49 18.79
CA PHE A 144 2.18 3.46 17.92
C PHE A 144 3.70 3.59 17.73
N ALA A 145 4.40 4.35 18.58
CA ALA A 145 5.83 4.65 18.47
C ALA A 145 6.77 3.42 18.51
N SER A 146 6.27 2.25 18.92
CA SER A 146 7.02 0.98 18.85
C SER A 146 7.16 0.43 17.43
N TYR A 147 6.48 1.03 16.44
CA TYR A 147 6.48 0.60 15.05
C TYR A 147 6.88 1.76 14.14
N SER A 148 7.49 1.45 13.00
CA SER A 148 7.59 2.42 11.92
C SER A 148 6.17 2.79 11.45
N ILE A 149 5.84 4.07 11.44
CA ILE A 149 4.52 4.56 11.04
C ILE A 149 4.64 5.43 9.80
N ALA A 150 3.70 5.23 8.87
CA ALA A 150 3.57 6.03 7.66
C ALA A 150 2.24 6.78 7.72
N VAL A 151 2.26 8.10 7.65
CA VAL A 151 1.10 8.98 7.78
C VAL A 151 0.73 9.55 6.42
N GLU A 152 -0.51 9.31 5.99
CA GLU A 152 -1.04 9.79 4.73
C GLU A 152 -2.12 10.85 4.95
N LEU A 153 -1.79 12.08 4.62
CA LEU A 153 -2.64 13.26 4.78
C LEU A 153 -3.14 13.68 3.40
N ARG A 154 -4.46 13.77 3.20
CA ARG A 154 -5.05 14.05 1.89
C ARG A 154 -5.45 15.50 1.64
N HIS A 155 -5.54 16.32 2.69
CA HIS A 155 -6.00 17.71 2.58
C HIS A 155 -4.85 18.72 2.51
N ARG A 156 -4.94 19.70 1.60
CA ARG A 156 -3.89 20.70 1.35
C ARG A 156 -3.48 21.52 2.57
N SER A 157 -4.33 21.69 3.57
CA SER A 157 -3.97 22.45 4.78
C SER A 157 -2.78 21.86 5.56
N TRP A 158 -2.42 20.59 5.31
CA TRP A 158 -1.18 19.99 5.81
C TRP A 158 0.05 20.30 4.95
N SER A 159 -0.13 20.60 3.66
CA SER A 159 0.96 21.02 2.77
C SER A 159 1.15 22.52 2.66
N ASP A 160 0.11 23.32 2.95
CA ASP A 160 0.17 24.79 2.93
C ASP A 160 1.21 25.31 3.93
N ASP A 161 1.43 24.58 5.02
CA ASP A 161 2.59 24.72 5.90
C ASP A 161 3.27 23.36 6.09
N ALA A 162 3.96 22.92 5.02
CA ALA A 162 4.69 21.66 4.97
C ALA A 162 5.85 21.60 5.98
N ALA A 163 6.38 22.74 6.44
CA ALA A 163 7.50 22.78 7.38
C ALA A 163 7.06 22.30 8.76
N ALA A 164 5.94 22.83 9.27
CA ALA A 164 5.42 22.38 10.56
C ALA A 164 4.86 20.95 10.51
N THR A 165 4.21 20.55 9.41
CA THR A 165 3.81 19.13 9.22
C THR A 165 5.02 18.19 9.27
N ARG A 166 6.13 18.55 8.62
CA ARG A 166 7.38 17.77 8.71
C ARG A 166 7.94 17.76 10.11
N ALA A 167 8.00 18.91 10.79
CA ALA A 167 8.50 18.98 12.16
C ALA A 167 7.70 18.06 13.10
N LEU A 168 6.36 18.03 12.97
CA LEU A 168 5.50 17.13 13.73
C LEU A 168 5.82 15.66 13.44
N LEU A 169 5.90 15.27 12.16
CA LEU A 169 6.15 13.88 11.78
C LEU A 169 7.59 13.42 12.12
N ASP A 170 8.59 14.28 11.91
CA ASP A 170 10.00 13.99 12.19
C ASP A 170 10.26 13.85 13.70
N ALA A 171 9.50 14.53 14.56
CA ALA A 171 9.58 14.36 16.02
C ALA A 171 9.23 12.92 16.48
N HIS A 172 8.51 12.16 15.65
CA HIS A 172 8.13 10.77 15.90
C HIS A 172 8.78 9.78 14.92
N ASP A 173 9.73 10.25 14.08
CA ASP A 173 10.33 9.48 12.97
C ASP A 173 9.27 8.83 12.05
N ALA A 174 8.14 9.52 11.87
CA ALA A 174 7.01 9.07 11.09
C ALA A 174 7.19 9.47 9.62
N ALA A 175 7.02 8.53 8.70
CA ALA A 175 7.11 8.83 7.27
C ALA A 175 5.86 9.55 6.79
N TRP A 176 6.02 10.71 6.16
CA TRP A 176 4.97 11.36 5.40
C TRP A 176 4.80 10.64 4.07
N VAL A 177 3.67 9.93 3.93
CA VAL A 177 3.35 9.16 2.74
C VAL A 177 3.29 10.09 1.53
N GLN A 178 4.04 9.73 0.50
CA GLN A 178 4.06 10.42 -0.78
C GLN A 178 2.95 9.89 -1.68
N ILE A 179 2.02 10.75 -2.09
CA ILE A 179 0.79 10.33 -2.79
C ILE A 179 0.82 10.79 -4.25
N ASP A 180 0.83 9.83 -5.17
CA ASP A 180 0.49 10.07 -6.58
C ASP A 180 -0.99 9.75 -6.81
N GLU A 181 -1.76 10.79 -7.14
CA GLU A 181 -3.19 10.77 -7.44
C GLU A 181 -3.53 12.02 -8.27
N PRO A 182 -4.69 12.10 -8.95
CA PRO A 182 -5.18 13.36 -9.52
C PRO A 182 -5.25 14.44 -8.45
N LYS A 183 -4.78 15.64 -8.79
CA LYS A 183 -4.69 16.76 -7.86
C LYS A 183 -5.84 17.73 -8.09
N PHE A 184 -6.76 17.79 -7.12
CA PHE A 184 -7.87 18.74 -7.07
C PHE A 184 -7.52 19.93 -6.17
N ASP A 185 -8.44 20.89 -6.03
CA ASP A 185 -8.23 22.12 -5.25
C ASP A 185 -7.85 21.86 -3.80
N SER A 186 -8.48 20.89 -3.15
CA SER A 186 -8.23 20.51 -1.76
C SER A 186 -7.16 19.44 -1.58
N SER A 187 -6.66 18.83 -2.67
CA SER A 187 -5.70 17.73 -2.57
C SER A 187 -4.35 18.21 -2.03
N ILE A 188 -3.76 17.39 -1.16
CA ILE A 188 -2.40 17.57 -0.66
C ILE A 188 -1.40 17.81 -1.80
N ARG A 189 -0.49 18.77 -1.61
CA ARG A 189 0.60 19.09 -2.53
C ARG A 189 1.91 18.65 -1.90
N GLN A 190 2.62 17.74 -2.55
CA GLN A 190 3.85 17.17 -2.01
C GLN A 190 4.93 17.17 -3.07
N GLU A 191 6.16 17.43 -2.64
CA GLU A 191 7.34 16.99 -3.38
C GLU A 191 7.69 15.59 -2.91
N LEU A 192 7.91 14.66 -3.85
CA LEU A 192 8.31 13.28 -3.61
C LEU A 192 9.70 13.22 -2.97
N ARG A 193 9.79 13.51 -1.67
CA ARG A 193 11.03 13.52 -0.89
C ARG A 193 10.79 12.84 0.47
N PRO A 194 11.75 12.04 0.96
CA PRO A 194 11.64 11.44 2.28
C PRO A 194 11.57 12.50 3.38
N ASN A 195 11.12 12.04 4.55
CA ASN A 195 11.33 12.65 5.85
C ASN A 195 11.59 11.51 6.84
N GLY A 196 12.04 11.83 8.05
CA GLY A 196 12.55 10.83 8.98
C GLY A 196 13.77 10.06 8.43
N ARG A 197 14.09 8.95 9.10
CA ARG A 197 15.25 8.09 8.77
C ARG A 197 14.88 6.62 8.59
N GLU A 198 13.73 6.18 9.10
CA GLU A 198 13.35 4.77 9.02
C GLU A 198 12.85 4.38 7.62
N VAL A 199 11.75 4.97 7.15
CA VAL A 199 11.08 4.53 5.93
C VAL A 199 10.71 5.67 5.00
N PHE A 200 10.80 5.41 3.70
CA PHE A 200 10.16 6.21 2.65
C PHE A 200 8.96 5.40 2.19
N TYR A 201 7.80 6.04 2.10
CA TYR A 201 6.56 5.37 1.79
C TYR A 201 5.84 6.15 0.69
N ALA A 202 5.60 5.51 -0.45
CA ALA A 202 4.83 6.10 -1.53
C ALA A 202 3.66 5.21 -1.93
N ARG A 203 2.53 5.85 -2.23
CA ARG A 203 1.32 5.20 -2.73
C ARG A 203 0.93 5.82 -4.06
N LEU A 204 0.80 4.97 -5.07
CA LEU A 204 0.49 5.36 -6.44
C LEU A 204 -0.94 4.89 -6.75
N HIS A 205 -1.89 5.81 -6.74
CA HIS A 205 -3.31 5.49 -6.87
C HIS A 205 -3.83 5.48 -8.31
N GLY A 206 -3.01 5.87 -9.28
CA GLY A 206 -3.43 6.17 -10.64
C GLY A 206 -3.75 7.65 -10.81
N ARG A 207 -4.01 8.07 -12.05
CA ARG A 207 -4.34 9.46 -12.40
C ARG A 207 -5.64 9.58 -13.20
N ASN A 208 -6.61 8.70 -12.95
CA ASN A 208 -7.92 8.72 -13.60
C ASN A 208 -8.80 9.86 -13.06
N ALA A 209 -8.46 11.10 -13.41
CA ALA A 209 -9.13 12.30 -12.94
C ALA A 209 -10.62 12.33 -13.32
N ALA A 210 -10.97 11.81 -14.49
CA ALA A 210 -12.34 11.79 -15.01
C ALA A 210 -13.28 10.97 -14.12
N GLN A 211 -12.83 9.81 -13.64
CA GLN A 211 -13.65 8.91 -12.82
C GLN A 211 -13.32 8.97 -11.33
N TRP A 212 -12.50 9.94 -10.90
CA TRP A 212 -12.06 9.99 -9.51
C TRP A 212 -13.20 10.24 -8.53
N TRP A 213 -14.07 11.19 -8.87
CA TRP A 213 -15.27 11.54 -8.10
C TRP A 213 -16.56 11.12 -8.82
N ASP A 214 -16.52 10.97 -10.15
CA ASP A 214 -17.66 10.63 -11.00
C ASP A 214 -17.46 9.23 -11.63
N HIS A 215 -17.64 8.19 -10.82
CA HIS A 215 -17.51 6.79 -11.23
C HIS A 215 -18.82 6.03 -11.05
N GLU A 216 -18.98 4.97 -11.85
CA GLU A 216 -20.06 4.00 -11.65
C GLU A 216 -19.76 3.13 -10.43
N GLU A 217 -18.53 2.60 -10.36
CA GLU A 217 -18.08 1.71 -9.30
C GLU A 217 -16.83 2.26 -8.62
N ALA A 218 -16.67 2.00 -7.32
CA ALA A 218 -15.56 2.55 -6.53
C ALA A 218 -14.17 2.16 -7.05
N GLU A 219 -14.05 1.07 -7.82
CA GLU A 219 -12.80 0.62 -8.44
C GLU A 219 -12.40 1.44 -9.68
N ASP A 220 -13.33 2.14 -10.34
CA ASP A 220 -13.08 2.84 -11.59
C ASP A 220 -12.08 4.00 -11.42
N ARG A 221 -12.09 4.66 -10.26
CA ARG A 221 -11.09 5.70 -9.94
C ARG A 221 -9.65 5.17 -9.98
N TYR A 222 -9.47 3.87 -9.74
CA TYR A 222 -8.17 3.18 -9.73
C TYR A 222 -7.87 2.50 -11.06
N ASN A 223 -8.74 2.62 -12.07
CA ASN A 223 -8.50 2.18 -13.44
C ASN A 223 -7.55 3.13 -14.15
N TYR A 224 -6.26 2.88 -13.97
CA TYR A 224 -5.20 3.66 -14.56
C TYR A 224 -3.93 2.83 -14.69
N LEU A 225 -3.45 2.62 -15.90
CA LEU A 225 -2.14 2.01 -16.15
C LEU A 225 -1.11 3.14 -16.31
N TYR A 226 -0.19 3.25 -15.36
CA TYR A 226 0.92 4.20 -15.49
C TYR A 226 1.81 3.80 -16.67
N SER A 227 2.16 4.80 -17.49
CA SER A 227 3.18 4.61 -18.52
C SER A 227 4.59 4.53 -17.91
N PRO A 228 5.57 3.92 -18.60
CA PRO A 228 6.96 3.94 -18.16
C PRO A 228 7.52 5.35 -17.94
N ALA A 229 7.10 6.32 -18.77
CA ALA A 229 7.52 7.71 -18.64
C ALA A 229 7.02 8.36 -17.33
N GLU A 230 5.84 7.98 -16.84
CA GLU A 230 5.29 8.48 -15.58
C GLU A 230 5.91 7.80 -14.35
N LEU A 231 6.29 6.53 -14.48
CA LEU A 231 6.98 5.80 -13.40
C LEU A 231 8.45 6.21 -13.25
N ALA A 232 9.12 6.60 -14.34
CA ALA A 232 10.53 6.99 -14.33
C ALA A 232 10.89 8.07 -13.27
N PRO A 233 10.19 9.22 -13.17
CA PRO A 233 10.49 10.19 -12.12
C PRO A 233 10.25 9.64 -10.70
N ILE A 234 9.25 8.76 -10.51
CA ILE A 234 8.98 8.14 -9.21
C ILE A 234 10.10 7.16 -8.85
N ALA A 235 10.58 6.36 -9.81
CA ALA A 235 11.71 5.46 -9.63
C ALA A 235 12.98 6.24 -9.26
N GLN A 236 13.25 7.38 -9.92
CA GLN A 236 14.37 8.23 -9.57
C GLN A 236 14.26 8.75 -8.14
N LYS A 237 13.08 9.25 -7.73
CA LYS A 237 12.87 9.72 -6.35
C LYS A 237 13.01 8.62 -5.30
N ALA A 238 12.58 7.41 -5.61
CA ALA A 238 12.82 6.25 -4.77
C ALA A 238 14.33 5.95 -4.62
N ARG A 239 15.10 6.04 -5.71
CA ARG A 239 16.57 5.89 -5.69
C ARG A 239 17.24 6.96 -4.83
N ASP A 240 16.82 8.21 -4.97
CA ASP A 240 17.32 9.32 -4.16
C ASP A 240 17.01 9.07 -2.67
N ALA A 241 15.80 8.60 -2.36
CA ALA A 241 15.38 8.29 -1.00
C ALA A 241 16.16 7.13 -0.36
N ARG A 242 16.61 6.15 -1.16
CA ARG A 242 17.37 4.98 -0.66
C ARG A 242 18.63 5.37 0.12
N ALA A 243 19.24 6.51 -0.18
CA ALA A 243 20.43 6.99 0.52
C ALA A 243 20.13 7.63 1.90
N LEU A 244 18.87 7.98 2.15
CA LEU A 244 18.42 8.70 3.35
C LEU A 244 17.63 7.79 4.30
N VAL A 245 17.07 6.73 3.71
CA VAL A 245 16.26 5.63 4.22
C VAL A 245 16.91 4.48 4.99
N LYS A 246 16.18 3.70 5.83
CA LYS A 246 16.47 2.26 6.04
C LYS A 246 15.63 1.31 5.19
N LYS A 247 14.42 1.71 4.79
CA LYS A 247 13.57 0.96 3.83
C LYS A 247 12.80 1.89 2.90
N VAL A 248 12.61 1.50 1.65
CA VAL A 248 11.82 2.24 0.65
C VAL A 248 10.64 1.37 0.24
N TYR A 249 9.42 1.79 0.60
CA TYR A 249 8.16 1.13 0.28
C TYR A 249 7.43 1.87 -0.83
N LEU A 250 7.10 1.16 -1.91
CA LEU A 250 6.34 1.67 -3.05
C LEU A 250 5.14 0.77 -3.27
N TYR A 251 3.93 1.27 -2.98
CA TYR A 251 2.69 0.51 -3.12
C TYR A 251 1.84 1.05 -4.27
N LEU A 252 1.51 0.15 -5.19
CA LEU A 252 0.64 0.42 -6.32
C LEU A 252 -0.81 0.14 -5.89
N ASN A 253 -1.64 1.18 -5.91
CA ASN A 253 -3.06 1.12 -5.53
C ASN A 253 -4.01 1.31 -6.74
N ASN A 254 -3.47 1.41 -7.96
CA ASN A 254 -4.21 1.36 -9.21
C ASN A 254 -4.62 -0.09 -9.55
N HIS A 255 -5.43 -0.70 -8.69
CA HIS A 255 -5.62 -2.15 -8.66
C HIS A 255 -6.53 -2.70 -9.76
N PHE A 256 -7.24 -1.87 -10.51
CA PHE A 256 -8.20 -2.32 -11.51
C PHE A 256 -7.52 -3.25 -12.54
N SER A 257 -8.12 -4.42 -12.78
CA SER A 257 -7.68 -5.39 -13.79
C SER A 257 -6.24 -5.89 -13.60
N ALA A 258 -5.67 -5.83 -12.39
CA ALA A 258 -4.26 -6.12 -12.09
C ALA A 258 -3.24 -5.14 -12.71
N GLN A 259 -3.66 -3.92 -13.09
CA GLN A 259 -2.73 -2.85 -13.52
C GLN A 259 -1.65 -2.55 -12.47
N SER A 260 -2.01 -2.57 -11.18
CA SER A 260 -1.04 -2.42 -10.08
C SER A 260 0.07 -3.48 -10.08
N VAL A 261 -0.23 -4.74 -10.44
CA VAL A 261 0.77 -5.82 -10.56
C VAL A 261 1.72 -5.51 -11.72
N ALA A 262 1.17 -5.10 -12.87
CA ALA A 262 1.96 -4.71 -14.02
C ALA A 262 2.89 -3.53 -13.71
N ASN A 263 2.35 -2.45 -13.15
CA ASN A 263 3.15 -1.28 -12.78
C ASN A 263 4.15 -1.55 -11.66
N ALA A 264 3.83 -2.39 -10.67
CA ALA A 264 4.79 -2.81 -9.65
C ALA A 264 5.97 -3.58 -10.27
N THR A 265 5.68 -4.46 -11.24
CA THR A 265 6.70 -5.21 -11.98
C THR A 265 7.57 -4.29 -12.84
N THR A 266 6.95 -3.35 -13.57
CA THR A 266 7.68 -2.33 -14.34
C THR A 266 8.57 -1.48 -13.45
N LEU A 267 8.07 -1.04 -12.30
CA LEU A 267 8.83 -0.22 -11.35
C LEU A 267 10.01 -0.99 -10.75
N ARG A 268 9.86 -2.28 -10.46
CA ARG A 268 10.98 -3.15 -10.03
C ARG A 268 12.06 -3.26 -11.11
N LYS A 269 11.68 -3.48 -12.37
CA LYS A 269 12.64 -3.46 -13.51
C LYS A 269 13.39 -2.13 -13.57
N MET A 270 12.68 -1.01 -13.40
CA MET A 270 13.29 0.34 -13.38
C MET A 270 14.17 0.63 -12.19
N LEU A 271 14.06 -0.14 -11.10
CA LEU A 271 14.85 0.00 -9.87
C LEU A 271 16.01 -1.01 -9.78
N ASP A 272 16.25 -1.76 -10.87
CA ASP A 272 17.22 -2.87 -10.95
C ASP A 272 16.92 -4.00 -9.94
N GLU A 273 15.66 -4.12 -9.50
CA GLU A 273 15.21 -5.21 -8.65
C GLU A 273 14.83 -6.42 -9.53
N PRO A 274 15.54 -7.56 -9.41
CA PRO A 274 15.36 -8.65 -10.34
C PRO A 274 13.97 -9.28 -10.21
N VAL A 275 13.23 -9.36 -11.32
CA VAL A 275 11.95 -10.06 -11.43
C VAL A 275 12.23 -11.51 -11.86
N THR A 276 12.62 -12.33 -10.89
CA THR A 276 13.00 -13.74 -11.13
C THR A 276 11.81 -14.69 -11.15
N ALA A 277 10.73 -14.32 -10.46
CA ALA A 277 9.51 -15.11 -10.39
C ALA A 277 8.75 -15.06 -11.72
N ARG A 278 8.19 -16.20 -12.12
CA ARG A 278 7.39 -16.31 -13.32
C ARG A 278 6.02 -15.65 -13.13
N MET A 279 5.66 -14.72 -14.02
CA MET A 279 4.34 -14.09 -14.05
C MET A 279 3.35 -14.93 -14.88
N PRO A 280 2.03 -14.84 -14.63
CA PRO A 280 1.03 -15.43 -15.52
C PRO A 280 1.21 -14.94 -16.97
N ALA A 281 1.04 -15.84 -17.94
CA ALA A 281 1.15 -15.47 -19.35
C ALA A 281 0.06 -14.46 -19.75
N GLU A 282 -1.14 -14.63 -19.19
CA GLU A 282 -2.31 -13.78 -19.39
C GLU A 282 -2.04 -12.33 -18.95
N LEU A 283 -1.30 -12.13 -17.84
CA LEU A 283 -0.86 -10.81 -17.39
C LEU A 283 0.11 -10.18 -18.40
N VAL A 284 1.13 -10.93 -18.84
CA VAL A 284 2.18 -10.41 -19.73
C VAL A 284 1.63 -10.10 -21.12
N GLU A 285 0.70 -10.92 -21.63
CA GLU A 285 0.01 -10.65 -22.89
C GLU A 285 -0.89 -9.41 -22.82
N ARG A 286 -1.54 -9.19 -21.66
CA ARG A 286 -2.42 -8.03 -21.44
C ARG A 286 -1.66 -6.72 -21.31
N TYR A 287 -0.44 -6.75 -20.79
CA TYR A 287 0.36 -5.56 -20.48
C TYR A 287 1.70 -5.58 -21.22
N PRO A 288 1.80 -4.90 -22.38
CA PRO A 288 3.01 -4.90 -23.22
C PRO A 288 4.29 -4.44 -22.49
N GLU A 289 4.19 -3.61 -21.46
CA GLU A 289 5.32 -3.15 -20.65
C GLU A 289 6.05 -4.31 -19.93
N LEU A 290 5.39 -5.46 -19.81
CA LEU A 290 5.93 -6.67 -19.21
C LEU A 290 6.66 -7.58 -20.20
N GLU A 291 6.84 -7.15 -21.46
CA GLU A 291 7.63 -7.91 -22.43
C GLU A 291 9.01 -8.30 -21.84
N GLY A 292 9.40 -9.55 -22.10
CA GLY A 292 10.63 -10.17 -21.60
C GLY A 292 10.59 -10.65 -20.14
N VAL A 293 9.49 -10.44 -19.40
CA VAL A 293 9.33 -11.03 -18.06
C VAL A 293 9.09 -12.54 -18.19
N PRO A 294 9.79 -13.40 -17.40
CA PRO A 294 9.57 -14.84 -17.44
C PRO A 294 8.11 -15.20 -17.15
N THR A 295 7.53 -16.10 -17.94
CA THR A 295 6.11 -16.50 -17.80
C THR A 295 5.95 -17.92 -17.26
N LEU A 296 4.84 -18.12 -16.54
CA LEU A 296 4.28 -19.44 -16.30
C LEU A 296 3.70 -19.99 -17.61
N PRO A 297 3.65 -21.32 -17.80
CA PRO A 297 2.76 -21.89 -18.80
C PRO A 297 1.35 -21.35 -18.57
N ARG A 298 0.59 -21.12 -19.65
CA ARG A 298 -0.83 -20.80 -19.53
C ARG A 298 -1.50 -21.80 -18.60
N ALA A 299 -2.43 -21.32 -17.79
CA ALA A 299 -3.36 -22.19 -17.10
C ALA A 299 -4.18 -22.89 -18.19
N ARG A 300 -3.69 -24.05 -18.66
CA ARG A 300 -4.49 -24.91 -19.50
C ARG A 300 -5.53 -25.53 -18.58
N LEU A 301 -6.78 -25.21 -18.86
CA LEU A 301 -7.86 -26.19 -18.97
C LEU A 301 -7.26 -27.56 -19.31
N LEU A 302 -7.11 -28.40 -18.30
CA LEU A 302 -6.92 -29.84 -18.45
C LEU A 302 -8.21 -30.52 -17.99
#